data_AF-A0A6P6VB21-F1
#
_entry.id   AF-A0A6P6VB21-F1
#
_cell.length_a   1.000
_cell.length_b   1.000
_cell.length_c   1.000
_cell.angle_alpha   90.00
_cell.angle_beta   90.00
_cell.angle_gamma   90.00
#
_symmetry.space_group_name_H-M   'P 1'
#
loop_
_entity.id
_entity.type
_entity.pdbx_description
1 polymer ?
#
loop_
_entity_poly.entity_id
_entity_poly.type
_entity_poly.pdbx_seq_one_letter_code
_entity_poly.pdbx_strand_id
1 'polypeptide(L)'
;MHLVSSTTKLLKNFRDLGWDDFLVKVKLFCEQHQIDIPCMNAQYIARRGRSRSHYDEISVEHYYRVDIFLATIDYQLQELHSRFNDYTVELLILSTALDPRNGFMLFKIDDICKLAEKFYPNDFMEQELVRLRIELQHFELDIPNHPELQE
;
A
#
# COMPACT_ATOMS: atom_id res chain seq x y z
N MET A 1 -7.76 1.96 -7.10
CA MET A 1 -6.40 2.11 -6.53
C MET A 1 -5.91 3.55 -6.35
N HIS A 2 -6.80 4.55 -6.32
CA HIS A 2 -6.37 5.95 -6.19
C HIS A 2 -5.62 6.21 -4.87
N LEU A 3 -6.12 5.65 -3.75
CA LEU A 3 -5.52 5.82 -2.44
C LEU A 3 -4.05 5.34 -2.38
N VAL A 4 -3.76 4.14 -2.92
CA VAL A 4 -2.39 3.62 -2.97
C VAL A 4 -1.49 4.56 -3.76
N SER A 5 -1.95 5.02 -4.93
CA SER A 5 -1.17 5.97 -5.76
C SER A 5 -0.91 7.30 -5.04
N SER A 6 -1.95 7.89 -4.43
CA SER A 6 -1.80 9.15 -3.69
C SER A 6 -0.90 9.00 -2.47
N THR A 7 -1.04 7.92 -1.71
CA THR A 7 -0.21 7.66 -0.52
C THR A 7 1.25 7.45 -0.90
N THR A 8 1.53 6.68 -1.96
CA THR A 8 2.89 6.50 -2.49
C THR A 8 3.51 7.83 -2.90
N LYS A 9 2.75 8.73 -3.55
CA LYS A 9 3.23 10.08 -3.90
C LYS A 9 3.51 10.92 -2.66
N LEU A 10 2.61 10.91 -1.67
CA LEU A 10 2.78 11.64 -0.42
C LEU A 10 4.02 11.16 0.36
N LEU A 11 4.23 9.85 0.45
CA LEU A 11 5.41 9.27 1.10
C LEU A 11 6.71 9.65 0.38
N LYS A 12 6.74 9.62 -0.96
CA LYS A 12 7.90 10.09 -1.74
C LYS A 12 8.19 11.57 -1.49
N ASN A 13 7.17 12.42 -1.55
CA ASN A 13 7.35 13.84 -1.26
C ASN A 13 7.85 14.08 0.18
N PHE A 14 7.31 13.33 1.14
CA PHE A 14 7.71 13.42 2.54
C PHE A 14 9.14 12.92 2.77
N ARG A 15 9.56 11.88 2.05
CA ARG A 15 10.94 11.39 2.03
C ARG A 15 11.91 12.45 1.52
N ASP A 16 11.59 13.08 0.39
CA ASP A 16 12.53 13.92 -0.33
C ASP A 16 12.62 15.34 0.26
N LEU A 17 11.51 15.88 0.77
CA LEU A 17 11.41 17.26 1.24
C LEU A 17 10.94 17.40 2.69
N GLY A 18 10.45 16.33 3.31
CA GLY A 18 9.75 16.41 4.59
C GLY A 18 10.64 16.36 5.84
N TRP A 19 11.95 16.10 5.69
CA TRP A 19 12.85 15.94 6.84
C TRP A 19 12.90 17.18 7.73
N ASP A 20 13.13 18.36 7.17
CA ASP A 20 13.35 19.58 7.96
C ASP A 20 12.07 19.97 8.75
N ASP A 21 10.92 19.93 8.07
CA ASP A 21 9.61 20.19 8.69
C ASP A 21 9.27 19.16 9.78
N PHE A 22 9.57 17.88 9.52
CA PHE A 22 9.39 16.81 10.49
C PHE A 22 10.26 17.01 11.72
N LEU A 23 11.54 17.33 11.51
CA LEU A 23 12.49 17.55 12.59
C LEU A 23 12.07 18.73 13.48
N VAL A 24 11.57 19.83 12.90
CA VAL A 24 11.02 20.95 13.67
C VAL A 24 9.87 20.50 14.58
N LYS A 25 8.91 19.72 14.05
CA LYS A 25 7.78 19.20 14.83
C LYS A 25 8.24 18.26 15.96
N VAL A 26 9.22 17.40 15.69
CA VAL A 26 9.79 16.50 16.71
C VAL A 26 10.50 17.29 17.80
N LYS A 27 11.28 18.32 17.46
CA LYS A 27 11.93 19.19 18.45
C LYS A 27 10.91 19.90 19.33
N LEU A 28 9.86 20.49 18.74
CA LEU A 28 8.77 21.11 19.49
C LEU A 28 8.09 20.12 20.46
N PHE A 29 7.84 18.89 20.01
CA PHE A 29 7.30 17.84 20.87
C PHE A 29 8.25 17.51 22.03
N CYS A 30 9.55 17.33 21.75
CA CYS A 30 10.54 17.06 22.79
C CYS A 30 10.60 18.18 23.83
N GLU A 31 10.61 19.44 23.40
CA GLU A 31 10.61 20.62 24.28
C GLU A 31 9.36 20.64 25.19
N GLN A 32 8.17 20.39 24.62
CA GLN A 32 6.91 20.33 25.37
C GLN A 32 6.91 19.24 26.45
N HIS A 33 7.62 18.15 26.21
CA HIS A 33 7.67 16.99 27.10
C HIS A 33 8.98 16.88 27.90
N GLN A 34 9.83 17.92 27.89
CA GLN A 34 11.13 17.95 28.59
C GLN A 34 12.03 16.75 28.23
N ILE A 35 11.98 16.33 26.97
CA ILE A 35 12.85 15.28 26.41
C ILE A 35 14.10 15.96 25.88
N ASP A 36 15.27 15.54 26.38
CA ASP A 36 16.56 16.08 25.93
C ASP A 36 16.78 15.82 24.43
N ILE A 37 17.05 16.88 23.69
CA ILE A 37 17.36 16.81 22.26
C ILE A 37 18.87 16.61 22.10
N PRO A 38 19.33 15.52 21.45
CA PRO A 38 20.76 15.30 21.26
C PRO A 38 21.36 16.33 20.28
N CYS A 39 22.65 16.63 20.46
CA CYS A 39 23.37 17.49 19.54
C CYS A 39 23.51 16.80 18.18
N MET A 40 22.89 17.36 17.14
CA MET A 40 22.83 16.79 15.79
C MET A 40 24.21 16.63 15.13
N ASN A 41 25.14 17.53 15.46
CA ASN A 41 26.53 17.51 14.98
C ASN A 41 27.44 16.59 15.80
N ALA A 42 26.97 16.06 16.93
CA ALA A 42 27.77 15.12 17.71
C ALA A 42 27.96 13.82 16.93
N GLN A 43 29.07 13.14 17.21
CA GLN A 43 29.30 11.79 16.72
C GLN A 43 28.25 10.85 17.32
N TYR A 44 27.62 10.05 16.47
CA TYR A 44 26.69 9.02 16.93
C TYR A 44 27.47 7.85 17.52
N ILE A 45 27.20 7.53 18.79
CA ILE A 45 27.81 6.38 19.49
C ILE A 45 26.70 5.36 19.76
N ALA A 46 26.70 4.26 19.01
CA ALA A 46 25.76 3.18 19.22
C ALA A 46 25.93 2.57 20.63
N ARG A 47 24.87 2.64 21.45
CA ARG A 47 24.91 2.28 22.89
C ARG A 47 25.07 0.76 23.19
N ARG A 48 25.22 -0.13 22.19
CA ARG A 48 25.46 -1.57 22.41
C ARG A 48 26.28 -2.22 21.29
N GLY A 49 27.31 -2.97 21.70
CA GLY A 49 27.81 -4.11 20.92
C GLY A 49 29.15 -3.88 20.21
N ARG A 50 30.12 -4.73 20.53
CA ARG A 50 31.47 -4.74 19.98
C ARG A 50 31.46 -5.04 18.47
N SER A 51 31.78 -4.05 17.65
CA SER A 51 32.61 -4.25 16.47
C SER A 51 33.21 -2.91 16.08
N ARG A 52 34.52 -2.79 16.31
CA ARG A 52 35.36 -1.77 15.68
C ARG A 52 35.54 -2.19 14.22
N SER A 53 34.62 -1.80 13.36
CA SER A 53 34.82 -1.94 11.92
C SER A 53 34.14 -0.79 11.22
N HIS A 54 34.91 0.29 10.99
CA HIS A 54 34.77 1.23 9.88
C HIS A 54 33.33 1.55 9.43
N TYR A 55 32.45 1.93 10.35
CA TYR A 55 31.44 2.90 9.99
C TYR A 55 32.09 4.25 10.25
N ASP A 56 32.21 5.06 9.21
CA ASP A 56 32.68 6.44 9.31
C ASP A 56 32.00 7.16 10.48
N GLU A 57 32.64 8.19 11.03
CA GLU A 57 32.10 8.99 12.13
C GLU A 57 30.78 9.68 11.72
N ILE A 58 29.67 8.92 11.70
CA ILE A 58 28.36 9.43 11.32
C ILE A 58 27.85 10.33 12.43
N SER A 59 27.24 11.45 12.04
CA SER A 59 26.61 12.37 12.98
C SER A 59 25.31 11.80 13.52
N VAL A 60 24.86 12.30 14.67
CA VAL A 60 23.52 12.01 15.20
C VAL A 60 22.44 12.37 14.18
N GLU A 61 22.62 13.46 13.44
CA GLU A 61 21.69 13.83 12.35
C GLU A 61 21.63 12.75 11.27
N HIS A 62 22.79 12.24 10.82
CA HIS A 62 22.85 11.21 9.81
C HIS A 62 22.07 9.97 10.26
N TYR A 63 22.31 9.50 11.48
CA TYR A 63 21.61 8.35 12.04
C TYR A 63 20.09 8.54 12.00
N TYR A 64 19.57 9.64 12.52
CA TYR A 64 18.12 9.85 12.55
C TYR A 64 17.52 10.13 11.16
N ARG A 65 18.22 10.88 10.30
CA ARG A 65 17.75 11.22 8.96
C ARG A 65 17.79 10.03 8.03
N VAL A 66 18.95 9.38 7.93
CA VAL A 66 19.21 8.33 6.93
C VAL A 66 18.77 6.98 7.47
N ASP A 67 19.35 6.55 8.58
CA ASP A 67 19.17 5.17 9.07
C ASP A 67 17.79 4.92 9.68
N ILE A 68 17.12 5.98 10.13
CA ILE A 68 15.78 5.88 10.72
C ILE A 68 14.71 6.45 9.78
N PHE A 69 14.72 7.75 9.51
CA PHE A 69 13.64 8.41 8.78
C PHE A 69 13.53 7.94 7.32
N LEU A 70 14.62 8.07 6.54
CA LEU A 70 14.62 7.64 5.14
C LEU A 70 14.42 6.12 5.04
N ALA A 71 15.14 5.33 5.83
CA ALA A 71 14.99 3.88 5.84
C ALA A 71 13.56 3.42 6.15
N THR A 72 12.88 4.08 7.09
CA THR A 72 11.48 3.77 7.43
C THR A 72 10.55 4.07 6.27
N ILE A 73 10.68 5.24 5.63
CA ILE A 73 9.82 5.61 4.50
C ILE A 73 10.09 4.71 3.29
N ASP A 74 11.36 4.41 3.01
CA ASP A 74 11.77 3.50 1.94
C ASP A 74 11.20 2.10 2.15
N TYR A 75 11.22 1.61 3.38
CA TYR A 75 10.57 0.34 3.72
C TYR A 75 9.06 0.37 3.45
N GLN A 76 8.36 1.43 3.88
CA GLN A 76 6.92 1.58 3.62
C GLN A 76 6.61 1.66 2.12
N LEU A 77 7.42 2.38 1.34
CA LEU A 77 7.29 2.48 -0.11
C LEU A 77 7.50 1.12 -0.79
N GLN A 78 8.52 0.38 -0.36
CA GLN A 78 8.80 -0.97 -0.87
C GLN A 78 7.64 -1.92 -0.57
N GLU A 79 7.12 -1.88 0.65
CA GLU A 79 6.01 -2.75 1.06
C GLU A 79 4.74 -2.45 0.27
N LEU A 80 4.40 -1.16 0.09
CA LEU A 80 3.27 -0.75 -0.75
C LEU A 80 3.43 -1.25 -2.19
N HIS A 81 4.63 -1.10 -2.77
CA HIS A 81 4.90 -1.55 -4.13
C HIS A 81 4.85 -3.07 -4.26
N SER A 82 5.28 -3.81 -3.24
CA SER A 82 5.23 -5.28 -3.22
C SER A 82 3.79 -5.78 -3.14
N ARG A 83 2.99 -5.24 -2.21
CA ARG A 83 1.61 -5.66 -1.97
C ARG A 83 0.64 -5.22 -3.06
N PHE A 84 0.86 -4.05 -3.66
CA PHE A 84 0.01 -3.49 -4.72
C PHE A 84 0.78 -3.41 -6.05
N ASN A 85 1.44 -4.51 -6.40
CA ASN A 85 2.01 -4.67 -7.73
C ASN A 85 0.91 -4.76 -8.80
N ASP A 86 1.29 -4.67 -10.07
CA ASP A 86 0.35 -4.67 -11.20
C ASP A 86 -0.60 -5.88 -11.18
N TYR A 87 -0.09 -7.06 -10.79
CA TYR A 87 -0.89 -8.29 -10.71
C TYR A 87 -1.96 -8.21 -9.62
N THR A 88 -1.61 -7.81 -8.40
CA THR A 88 -2.57 -7.66 -7.29
C THR A 88 -3.54 -6.50 -7.53
N VAL A 89 -3.08 -5.43 -8.18
CA VAL A 89 -3.94 -4.30 -8.56
C VAL A 89 -4.98 -4.72 -9.58
N GLU A 90 -4.59 -5.47 -10.61
CA GLU A 90 -5.53 -5.98 -11.60
C GLU A 90 -6.54 -6.95 -10.97
N LEU A 91 -6.09 -7.87 -10.10
CA LEU A 91 -6.98 -8.76 -9.34
C LEU A 91 -8.07 -7.97 -8.60
N LEU A 92 -7.66 -6.95 -7.85
CA LEU A 92 -8.56 -6.15 -7.04
C LEU A 92 -9.49 -5.28 -7.90
N ILE A 93 -9.04 -4.80 -9.05
CA ILE A 93 -9.89 -4.07 -10.00
C ILE A 93 -10.96 -5.00 -10.58
N LEU A 94 -10.58 -6.18 -11.08
CA LEU A 94 -11.56 -7.14 -11.62
C LEU A 94 -12.54 -7.62 -10.55
N SER A 95 -12.07 -7.79 -9.30
CA SER A 95 -12.93 -8.17 -8.16
C SER A 95 -13.99 -7.11 -7.84
N THR A 96 -13.86 -5.85 -8.31
CA THR A 96 -14.91 -4.85 -8.12
C THR A 96 -16.21 -5.18 -8.86
N ALA A 97 -16.17 -6.03 -9.89
CA ALA A 97 -17.35 -6.51 -10.58
C ALA A 97 -18.24 -7.42 -9.70
N LEU A 98 -17.71 -7.92 -8.58
CA LEU A 98 -18.42 -8.74 -7.60
C LEU A 98 -18.97 -7.91 -6.42
N ASP A 99 -18.83 -6.58 -6.46
CA ASP A 99 -19.29 -5.69 -5.39
C ASP A 99 -20.81 -5.52 -5.45
N PRO A 100 -21.57 -5.96 -4.42
CA PRO A 100 -23.02 -5.88 -4.43
C PRO A 100 -23.55 -4.44 -4.25
N ARG A 101 -22.72 -3.51 -3.75
CA ARG A 101 -23.16 -2.17 -3.37
C ARG A 101 -23.79 -1.41 -4.53
N ASN A 102 -24.83 -0.64 -4.22
CA ASN A 102 -25.60 0.14 -5.18
C ASN A 102 -26.18 -0.73 -6.31
N GLY A 103 -26.67 -1.92 -5.97
CA GLY A 103 -27.29 -2.82 -6.94
C GLY A 103 -26.32 -3.34 -7.99
N PHE A 104 -25.12 -3.77 -7.58
CA PHE A 104 -24.10 -4.29 -8.50
C PHE A 104 -23.72 -3.31 -9.62
N MET A 105 -23.67 -2.00 -9.34
CA MET A 105 -23.38 -0.96 -10.35
C MET A 105 -22.08 -1.19 -11.14
N LEU A 106 -21.09 -1.87 -10.54
CA LEU A 106 -19.80 -2.16 -11.15
C LEU A 106 -19.75 -3.51 -11.87
N PHE A 107 -20.85 -4.27 -11.89
CA PHE A 107 -20.92 -5.60 -12.48
C PHE A 107 -20.63 -5.54 -13.98
N LYS A 108 -19.68 -6.39 -14.38
CA LYS A 108 -19.24 -6.56 -15.77
C LYS A 108 -18.85 -8.02 -15.97
N ILE A 109 -19.60 -8.69 -16.84
CA ILE A 109 -19.38 -10.11 -17.15
C ILE A 109 -17.95 -10.37 -17.60
N ASP A 110 -17.41 -9.52 -18.49
CA ASP A 110 -16.05 -9.69 -19.01
C ASP A 110 -14.98 -9.58 -17.91
N ASP A 111 -15.17 -8.71 -16.92
CA ASP A 111 -14.23 -8.57 -15.81
C ASP A 111 -14.25 -9.81 -14.90
N ILE A 112 -15.41 -10.40 -14.65
CA ILE A 112 -15.56 -11.65 -13.86
C ILE A 112 -15.00 -12.85 -14.63
N CYS A 113 -15.27 -12.97 -15.93
CA CYS A 113 -14.70 -14.04 -16.74
C CYS A 113 -13.17 -13.93 -16.78
N LYS A 114 -12.63 -12.72 -16.97
CA LYS A 114 -11.19 -12.47 -16.94
C LYS A 114 -10.58 -12.76 -15.57
N LEU A 115 -11.31 -12.47 -14.49
CA LEU A 115 -10.91 -12.82 -13.12
C LEU A 115 -10.76 -14.33 -12.97
N ALA A 116 -11.78 -15.10 -13.35
CA ALA A 116 -11.78 -16.56 -13.27
C ALA A 116 -10.64 -17.17 -14.12
N GLU A 117 -10.51 -16.75 -15.38
CA GLU A 117 -9.50 -17.26 -16.30
C GLU A 117 -8.06 -16.97 -15.84
N LYS A 118 -7.79 -15.73 -15.40
CA LYS A 118 -6.42 -15.27 -15.13
C LYS A 118 -5.95 -15.55 -13.71
N PHE A 119 -6.84 -15.50 -12.72
CA PHE A 119 -6.47 -15.58 -11.31
C PHE A 119 -6.92 -16.88 -10.63
N TYR A 120 -7.85 -17.62 -11.25
CA TYR A 120 -8.35 -18.90 -10.74
C TYR A 120 -8.26 -20.03 -11.80
N PRO A 121 -7.12 -20.20 -12.51
CA PRO A 121 -7.02 -21.14 -13.63
C PRO A 121 -7.14 -22.62 -13.23
N ASN A 122 -6.96 -22.95 -11.95
CA ASN A 122 -7.10 -24.31 -11.43
C ASN A 122 -8.53 -24.63 -10.97
N ASP A 123 -9.37 -23.61 -10.79
CA ASP A 123 -10.73 -23.76 -10.28
C ASP A 123 -11.76 -23.86 -11.41
N PHE A 124 -11.36 -23.53 -12.64
CA PHE A 124 -12.23 -23.55 -13.81
C PHE A 124 -11.58 -24.27 -14.99
N MET A 125 -12.30 -25.24 -15.55
CA MET A 125 -12.02 -25.76 -16.88
C MET A 125 -12.53 -24.79 -17.95
N GLU A 126 -11.98 -24.86 -19.17
CA GLU A 126 -12.39 -23.99 -20.29
C GLU A 126 -13.90 -24.05 -20.57
N GLN A 127 -14.49 -25.24 -20.47
CA GLN A 127 -15.94 -25.46 -20.63
C GLN A 127 -16.76 -24.80 -19.51
N GLU A 128 -16.20 -24.75 -18.29
CA GLU A 128 -16.83 -24.11 -17.13
C GLU A 128 -16.77 -22.59 -17.25
N LEU A 129 -15.72 -22.02 -17.85
CA LEU A 129 -15.67 -20.58 -18.15
C LEU A 129 -16.73 -20.16 -19.18
N VAL A 130 -16.99 -21.00 -20.20
CA VAL A 130 -18.09 -20.77 -21.16
C VAL A 130 -19.44 -20.81 -20.45
N ARG A 131 -19.65 -21.79 -19.55
CA ARG A 131 -20.88 -21.87 -18.75
C ARG A 131 -21.02 -20.69 -17.81
N LEU A 132 -19.95 -20.31 -17.10
CA LEU A 132 -19.91 -19.15 -16.21
C LEU A 132 -20.40 -17.89 -16.93
N ARG A 133 -19.94 -17.65 -18.16
CA ARG A 133 -20.41 -16.50 -18.95
C ARG A 133 -21.90 -16.52 -19.21
N ILE A 134 -22.48 -17.69 -19.52
CA ILE A 134 -23.92 -17.84 -19.76
C ILE A 134 -24.70 -17.59 -18.46
N GLU A 135 -24.26 -18.17 -17.34
CA GLU A 135 -24.89 -17.94 -16.03
C GLU A 135 -24.84 -16.47 -15.61
N LEU A 136 -23.72 -15.78 -15.88
CA LEU A 136 -23.59 -14.35 -15.60
C LEU A 136 -24.53 -13.48 -16.44
N GLN A 137 -24.87 -13.89 -17.67
CA GLN A 137 -25.87 -13.19 -18.50
C GLN A 137 -27.28 -13.32 -17.91
N HIS A 138 -27.60 -14.48 -17.33
CA HIS A 138 -28.85 -14.65 -16.59
C HIS A 138 -28.86 -13.79 -15.32
N PHE A 139 -27.78 -13.83 -14.55
CA PHE A 139 -27.65 -13.02 -13.33
C PHE A 139 -27.81 -11.51 -13.60
N GLU A 140 -27.23 -11.00 -14.70
CA GLU A 140 -27.38 -9.59 -15.09
C GLU A 140 -28.85 -9.17 -15.28
N LEU A 141 -29.69 -10.05 -15.81
CA LEU A 141 -31.12 -9.82 -15.98
C LEU A 141 -31.89 -9.91 -14.65
N ASP A 142 -31.37 -10.65 -13.68
CA ASP A 142 -32.00 -10.85 -12.38
C ASP A 142 -31.69 -9.71 -11.39
N ILE A 143 -30.51 -9.07 -11.48
CA ILE A 143 -30.09 -7.95 -10.58
C ILE A 143 -31.19 -6.89 -10.40
N PRO A 144 -31.82 -6.34 -11.45
CA PRO A 144 -32.84 -5.29 -11.29
C PRO A 144 -34.18 -5.81 -10.73
N ASN A 145 -34.38 -7.13 -10.73
CA ASN A 145 -35.65 -7.75 -10.36
C ASN A 145 -35.61 -8.38 -8.96
N HIS A 146 -34.44 -8.47 -8.34
CA HIS A 146 -34.26 -9.14 -7.05
C HIS A 146 -34.09 -8.13 -5.91
N PRO A 147 -35.06 -8.02 -4.97
CA PRO A 147 -35.05 -6.99 -3.92
C PRO A 147 -33.81 -7.05 -3.01
N GLU A 148 -33.33 -8.25 -2.72
CA GLU A 148 -32.14 -8.47 -1.86
C GLU A 148 -30.83 -8.03 -2.53
N LEU A 149 -30.81 -7.85 -3.85
CA LEU A 149 -29.63 -7.41 -4.60
C LEU A 149 -29.62 -5.89 -4.80
N GLN A 150 -30.58 -5.14 -4.26
CA GLN A 150 -30.73 -3.70 -4.43
C GLN A 150 -30.32 -2.85 -3.21
N GLU A 151 -29.93 -3.47 -2.08
CA GLU A 151 -29.44 -2.78 -0.87
C GLU A 151 -27.99 -2.27 -1.03
#